data_AF-A0A182UCX4-F1
#
_entry.id   AF-A0A182UCX4-F1
#
_cell.length_a   1.000
_cell.length_b   1.000
_cell.length_c   1.000
_cell.angle_alpha   90.00
_cell.angle_beta   90.00
_cell.angle_gamma   90.00
#
_symmetry.space_group_name_H-M   'P 1'
#
loop_
_entity.id
_entity.type
_entity.pdbx_description
1 polymer ?
#
loop_
_entity_poly.entity_id
_entity_poly.type
_entity_poly.pdbx_seq_one_letter_code
_entity_poly.pdbx_strand_id
1 'polypeptide(L)'
;MESNYPSHMLEVSVAQMCLTVGWSKTKPSALTYLAALIERYLRKIGQLCMGSAELNNRTAANLNDLAFVFAYLRIDMEQLEEYCRELRPNPLPYPVPFVTVPNSGHLSRLPSFSVPRDELKRKRPSAAGNGE
;
A
#
# COMPACT_ATOMS: atom_id res chain seq x y z
N MET A 1 -18.80 -0.35 -6.60
CA MET A 1 -17.68 0.20 -7.41
C MET A 1 -16.42 0.48 -6.57
N GLU A 2 -16.45 0.37 -5.24
CA GLU A 2 -15.33 0.68 -4.34
C GLU A 2 -14.27 -0.43 -4.22
N SER A 3 -14.61 -1.69 -4.54
CA SER A 3 -13.77 -2.87 -4.30
C SER A 3 -12.60 -3.07 -5.27
N ASN A 4 -12.55 -2.34 -6.39
CA ASN A 4 -11.52 -2.54 -7.42
C ASN A 4 -10.36 -1.53 -7.34
N TYR A 5 -10.45 -0.55 -6.43
CA TYR A 5 -9.41 0.47 -6.30
C TYR A 5 -8.03 -0.11 -5.90
N PRO A 6 -7.91 -1.00 -4.90
CA PRO A 6 -6.62 -1.57 -4.51
C PRO A 6 -5.96 -2.37 -5.64
N SER A 7 -6.75 -3.17 -6.36
CA SER A 7 -6.27 -3.95 -7.50
C SER A 7 -5.76 -3.04 -8.62
N HIS A 8 -6.49 -1.96 -8.92
CA HIS A 8 -6.05 -0.99 -9.91
C HIS A 8 -4.78 -0.23 -9.48
N MET A 9 -4.62 0.08 -8.20
CA MET A 9 -3.39 0.67 -7.67
C MET A 9 -2.19 -0.28 -7.79
N LEU A 10 -2.38 -1.58 -7.60
CA LEU A 10 -1.34 -2.57 -7.85
C LEU A 10 -0.96 -2.61 -9.34
N GLU A 11 -1.91 -2.54 -10.26
CA GLU A 11 -1.63 -2.45 -11.71
C GLU A 11 -0.79 -1.21 -12.05
N VAL A 12 -1.13 -0.06 -11.48
CA VAL A 12 -0.36 1.19 -11.66
C VAL A 12 1.06 1.06 -11.11
N SER A 13 1.22 0.46 -9.93
CA SER A 13 2.54 0.22 -9.31
C SER A 13 3.40 -0.71 -10.18
N VAL A 14 2.82 -1.78 -10.72
CA VAL A 14 3.52 -2.68 -11.67
C VAL A 14 3.92 -1.95 -12.94
N ALA A 15 3.05 -1.11 -13.48
CA ALA A 15 3.38 -0.29 -14.64
C ALA A 15 4.57 0.64 -14.36
N GLN A 16 4.64 1.24 -13.16
CA GLN A 16 5.78 2.06 -12.74
C GLN A 16 7.08 1.25 -12.60
N MET A 17 7.01 0.01 -12.10
CA MET A 17 8.15 -0.90 -12.07
C MET A 17 8.65 -1.19 -13.50
N CYS A 18 7.74 -1.48 -14.43
CA CYS A 18 8.08 -1.69 -15.85
C CYS A 18 8.78 -0.46 -16.47
N LEU A 19 8.27 0.75 -16.18
CA LEU A 19 8.90 1.99 -16.64
C LEU A 19 10.30 2.18 -16.07
N THR A 20 10.51 1.84 -14.79
CA THR A 20 11.81 1.95 -14.12
C THR A 20 12.85 1.00 -14.74
N VAL A 21 12.42 -0.18 -15.16
CA VAL A 21 13.26 -1.14 -15.89
C VAL A 21 13.53 -0.70 -17.35
N GLY A 22 12.76 0.25 -17.89
CA GLY A 22 12.93 0.80 -19.24
C GLY A 22 11.92 0.30 -20.28
N TRP A 23 10.85 -0.38 -19.87
CA TRP A 23 9.78 -0.81 -20.78
C TRP A 23 8.85 0.36 -21.12
N SER A 24 8.63 0.61 -22.41
CA SER A 24 7.74 1.69 -22.88
C SER A 24 6.34 1.22 -23.28
N LYS A 25 6.16 -0.08 -23.57
CA LYS A 25 4.89 -0.69 -23.97
C LYS A 25 4.77 -2.10 -23.42
N THR A 26 3.61 -2.42 -22.86
CA THR A 26 3.29 -3.74 -22.30
C THR A 26 1.84 -4.12 -22.63
N LYS A 27 1.55 -5.43 -22.73
CA LYS A 27 0.18 -5.92 -22.90
C LYS A 27 -0.62 -5.70 -21.59
N PRO A 28 -1.82 -5.11 -21.62
CA PRO A 28 -2.62 -4.88 -20.41
C PRO A 28 -2.90 -6.16 -19.61
N SER A 29 -3.18 -7.27 -20.29
CA SER A 29 -3.40 -8.57 -19.65
C SER A 29 -2.20 -9.08 -18.84
N ALA A 30 -0.97 -8.75 -19.27
CA ALA A 30 0.23 -9.11 -18.53
C ALA A 30 0.40 -8.27 -17.26
N LEU A 31 0.06 -6.97 -17.31
CA LEU A 31 0.10 -6.09 -16.14
C LEU A 31 -0.92 -6.53 -15.08
N THR A 32 -2.16 -6.84 -15.49
CA THR A 32 -3.19 -7.37 -14.59
C THR A 32 -2.77 -8.69 -13.95
N TYR A 33 -2.14 -9.59 -14.73
CA TYR A 33 -1.62 -10.85 -14.20
C TYR A 33 -0.50 -10.63 -13.17
N LEU A 34 0.48 -9.77 -13.48
CA LEU A 34 1.58 -9.43 -12.57
C LEU A 34 1.08 -8.75 -11.29
N ALA A 35 0.07 -7.87 -11.40
CA ALA A 35 -0.56 -7.25 -10.23
C ALA A 35 -1.22 -8.30 -9.33
N ALA A 36 -1.99 -9.23 -9.91
CA ALA A 36 -2.59 -10.33 -9.16
C ALA A 36 -1.53 -11.28 -8.55
N LEU A 37 -0.42 -11.51 -9.25
CA LEU A 37 0.70 -12.30 -8.74
C LEU A 37 1.35 -11.65 -7.52
N ILE A 38 1.63 -10.35 -7.59
CA ILE A 38 2.20 -9.58 -6.48
C ILE A 38 1.24 -9.58 -5.29
N GLU A 39 -0.05 -9.39 -5.52
CA GLU A 39 -1.05 -9.45 -4.45
C GLU A 39 -1.00 -10.80 -3.72
N ARG A 40 -0.99 -11.91 -4.48
CA ARG A 40 -0.90 -13.27 -3.92
C ARG A 40 0.41 -13.49 -3.17
N TYR A 41 1.51 -12.95 -3.70
CA TYR A 41 2.83 -13.07 -3.07
C TYR A 41 2.90 -12.31 -1.74
N LEU A 42 2.38 -11.08 -1.68
CA LEU A 42 2.29 -10.30 -0.45
C LEU A 42 1.41 -10.98 0.60
N ARG A 43 0.26 -11.53 0.19
CA ARG A 43 -0.61 -12.32 1.09
C ARG A 43 0.13 -13.55 1.64
N LYS A 44 0.88 -14.27 0.79
CA LYS A 44 1.68 -15.43 1.21
C LYS A 44 2.74 -15.05 2.23
N ILE A 45 3.47 -13.95 2.03
CA ILE A 45 4.45 -13.44 3.01
C ILE A 45 3.76 -13.16 4.35
N GLY A 46 2.63 -12.45 4.33
CA GLY A 46 1.88 -12.12 5.55
C GLY A 46 1.39 -13.35 6.31
N GLN A 47 0.86 -14.35 5.60
CA GLN A 47 0.44 -15.62 6.19
C GLN A 47 1.60 -16.39 6.84
N LEU A 48 2.75 -16.46 6.16
CA LEU A 48 3.94 -17.11 6.70
C LEU A 48 4.51 -16.37 7.92
N CYS A 49 4.50 -15.04 7.90
CA CYS A 49 4.96 -14.23 9.03
C CYS A 49 4.06 -14.44 10.25
N MET A 50 2.74 -14.46 10.06
CA MET A 50 1.80 -14.73 11.14
C MET A 50 1.96 -16.15 11.68
N GLY A 51 2.10 -17.16 10.81
CA GLY A 51 2.35 -18.53 11.23
C GLY A 51 3.66 -18.67 12.03
N SER A 52 4.71 -17.94 11.66
CA SER A 52 5.95 -17.89 12.43
C SER A 52 5.78 -17.24 13.80
N ALA A 53 4.97 -16.17 13.90
CA ALA A 53 4.64 -15.54 15.18
C ALA A 53 3.82 -16.48 16.08
N GLU A 54 2.82 -17.17 15.51
CA GLU A 54 1.95 -18.13 16.20
C GLU A 54 2.75 -19.29 16.80
N LEU A 55 3.71 -19.86 16.06
CA LEU A 55 4.61 -20.90 16.55
C LEU A 55 5.47 -20.44 17.74
N ASN A 56 5.68 -19.14 17.88
CA ASN A 56 6.39 -18.52 19.00
C ASN A 56 5.44 -17.99 20.08
N ASN A 57 4.18 -18.42 20.10
CA ASN A 57 3.14 -17.97 21.03
C ASN A 57 2.91 -16.44 21.02
N ARG A 58 3.13 -15.77 19.88
CA ARG A 58 2.90 -14.33 19.68
C ARG A 58 1.76 -14.11 18.70
N THR A 59 0.98 -13.06 18.93
CA THR A 59 -0.13 -12.64 18.03
C THR A 59 0.28 -11.56 17.03
N ALA A 60 1.48 -10.99 17.22
CA ALA A 60 2.03 -9.95 16.36
C ALA A 60 3.37 -10.43 15.78
N ALA A 61 3.48 -10.35 14.45
CA ALA A 61 4.72 -10.61 13.73
C ALA A 61 5.75 -9.49 13.96
N ASN A 62 7.01 -9.86 14.08
CA ASN A 62 8.14 -8.96 14.22
C ASN A 62 9.09 -9.06 13.00
N LEU A 63 10.17 -8.27 13.00
CA LEU A 63 11.16 -8.30 11.92
C LEU A 63 11.95 -9.61 11.83
N ASN A 64 12.09 -10.35 12.94
CA ASN A 64 12.76 -11.66 12.93
C ASN A 64 11.90 -12.71 12.21
N ASP A 65 10.57 -12.67 12.38
CA ASP A 65 9.64 -13.52 11.64
C ASP A 65 9.73 -13.23 10.14
N LEU A 66 9.80 -11.94 9.77
CA LEU A 66 9.97 -11.53 8.38
C LEU A 66 11.31 -12.01 7.80
N ALA A 67 12.41 -11.86 8.53
CA ALA A 67 13.72 -12.34 8.12
C ALA A 67 13.73 -13.87 7.92
N PHE A 68 13.09 -14.62 8.82
CA PHE A 68 12.92 -16.06 8.67
C PHE A 68 12.11 -16.40 7.42
N VAL A 69 11.00 -15.70 7.17
CA VAL A 69 10.17 -15.91 5.98
C VAL A 69 10.91 -15.56 4.69
N PHE A 70 11.72 -14.51 4.68
CA PHE A 70 12.54 -14.14 3.53
C PHE A 70 13.59 -15.21 3.23
N ALA A 71 14.27 -15.73 4.26
CA ALA A 71 15.18 -16.86 4.10
C ALA A 71 14.46 -18.12 3.58
N TYR A 72 13.27 -18.42 4.11
CA TYR A 72 12.42 -19.54 3.66
C TYR A 72 11.98 -19.40 2.19
N LEU A 73 11.65 -18.17 1.76
CA LEU A 73 11.29 -17.85 0.37
C LEU A 73 12.51 -17.66 -0.55
N ARG A 74 13.74 -17.84 -0.04
CA ARG A 74 14.99 -17.66 -0.78
C ARG A 74 15.16 -16.24 -1.35
N ILE A 75 14.71 -15.24 -0.60
CA ILE A 75 14.99 -13.83 -0.88
C ILE A 75 16.35 -13.50 -0.26
N ASP A 76 17.30 -13.06 -1.09
CA ASP A 76 18.60 -12.61 -0.64
C ASP A 76 18.50 -11.18 -0.07
N MET A 77 18.88 -11.03 1.20
CA MET A 77 18.82 -9.76 1.90
C MET A 77 19.88 -8.76 1.42
N GLU A 78 21.04 -9.24 0.97
CA GLU A 78 22.11 -8.37 0.50
C GLU A 78 21.71 -7.71 -0.82
N GLN A 79 21.17 -8.50 -1.75
CA GLN A 79 20.62 -8.00 -3.01
C GLN A 79 19.43 -7.07 -2.79
N LEU A 80 18.59 -7.35 -1.79
CA LEU A 80 17.45 -6.50 -1.46
C LEU A 80 17.92 -5.13 -0.94
N GLU A 81 18.96 -5.09 -0.10
CA GLU A 81 19.54 -3.84 0.39
C GLU A 81 20.13 -3.02 -0.75
N GLU A 82 20.92 -3.65 -1.63
CA GLU A 82 21.49 -3.01 -2.82
C GLU A 82 20.38 -2.44 -3.71
N TYR A 83 19.34 -3.23 -3.99
CA TYR A 83 18.19 -2.79 -4.76
C TYR A 83 17.48 -1.57 -4.13
N CYS A 84 17.29 -1.57 -2.81
CA CYS A 84 16.69 -0.45 -2.08
C CYS A 84 17.56 0.83 -2.13
N ARG A 85 18.88 0.69 -2.28
CA ARG A 85 19.81 1.82 -2.38
C ARG A 85 19.82 2.43 -3.77
N GLU A 86 19.74 1.60 -4.81
CA GLU A 86 19.78 2.03 -6.21
C GLU A 86 18.45 2.57 -6.70
N LEU A 87 17.34 1.95 -6.26
CA LEU A 87 16.01 2.30 -6.73
C LEU A 87 15.48 3.51 -5.96
N ARG A 88 15.27 4.64 -6.66
CA ARG A 88 14.51 5.75 -6.07
C ARG A 88 13.03 5.38 -6.02
N PRO A 89 12.34 5.59 -4.88
CA PRO A 89 10.91 5.33 -4.80
C PRO A 89 10.15 6.24 -5.78
N ASN A 90 9.42 5.64 -6.70
CA ASN A 90 8.55 6.38 -7.61
C ASN A 90 7.28 6.78 -6.83
N PRO A 91 6.94 8.08 -6.73
CA PRO A 91 5.70 8.48 -6.08
C PRO A 91 4.50 7.82 -6.77
N LEU A 92 3.55 7.34 -5.97
CA LEU A 92 2.27 6.89 -6.51
C LEU A 92 1.57 8.10 -7.15
N PRO A 93 0.97 7.96 -8.34
CA PRO A 93 0.33 9.07 -9.04
C PRO A 93 -0.94 9.57 -8.33
N TYR A 94 -1.49 8.78 -7.41
CA TYR A 94 -2.68 9.11 -6.63
C TYR A 94 -2.45 8.86 -5.15
N PRO A 95 -2.98 9.71 -4.26
CA PRO A 95 -2.94 9.45 -2.82
C PRO A 95 -3.77 8.21 -2.49
N VAL A 96 -3.19 7.27 -1.75
CA VAL A 96 -3.90 6.10 -1.25
C VAL A 96 -4.85 6.54 -0.13
N PRO A 97 -6.18 6.33 -0.25
CA PRO A 97 -7.12 6.64 0.82
C PRO A 97 -6.78 5.78 2.04
N PHE A 98 -6.61 6.43 3.19
CA PHE A 98 -6.30 5.75 4.43
C PHE A 98 -7.52 4.96 4.91
N VAL A 99 -7.46 3.63 4.79
CA VAL A 99 -8.41 2.75 5.48
C VAL A 99 -7.91 2.62 6.90
N THR A 100 -8.57 3.30 7.85
CA THR A 100 -8.29 3.09 9.27
C THR A 100 -8.55 1.62 9.56
N VAL A 101 -7.51 0.85 9.85
CA VAL A 101 -7.70 -0.47 10.47
C VAL A 101 -8.33 -0.17 11.83
N PRO A 102 -9.54 -0.70 12.14
CA PRO A 102 -10.12 -0.52 13.45
C PRO A 102 -9.21 -1.24 14.44
N ASN A 103 -8.31 -0.49 15.07
CA ASN A 103 -7.58 -0.99 16.21
C ASN A 103 -8.61 -1.05 17.35
N SER A 104 -8.86 -2.26 17.87
CA SER A 104 -9.79 -2.52 18.96
C SER A 104 -9.37 -1.88 20.30
N GLY A 105 -8.23 -1.20 20.34
CA GLY A 105 -7.84 -0.31 21.43
C GLY A 105 -8.46 1.08 21.29
N HIS A 106 -9.01 1.60 22.39
CA HIS A 106 -9.63 2.92 22.57
C HIS A 106 -8.67 4.12 22.36
N LEU A 107 -7.84 4.14 21.32
CA LEU A 107 -6.90 5.21 21.00
C LEU A 107 -6.64 5.30 19.49
N SER A 108 -7.65 5.70 18.72
CA SER A 108 -7.46 6.26 17.39
C SER A 108 -7.89 7.73 17.40
N ARG A 109 -7.07 8.58 18.04
CA ARG A 109 -7.11 10.03 17.82
C ARG A 109 -6.10 10.38 16.74
N LEU A 110 -6.66 10.91 15.64
CA LEU A 110 -6.10 11.79 14.61
C LEU A 110 -5.66 11.17 13.27
N PRO A 111 -6.14 11.75 12.15
CA PRO A 111 -5.38 11.79 10.91
C PRO A 111 -4.35 12.94 11.03
N SER A 112 -3.06 12.66 10.86
CA SER A 112 -2.06 13.72 10.72
C SER A 112 -1.22 13.53 9.46
N PHE A 113 -1.87 13.71 8.32
CA PHE A 113 -1.27 14.56 7.30
C PHE A 113 -2.05 15.88 7.36
N SER A 114 -1.36 16.94 7.79
CA SER A 114 -1.91 18.28 7.88
C SER A 114 -2.35 18.75 6.49
N VAL A 115 -3.64 18.70 6.20
CA VAL A 115 -4.24 19.61 5.21
C VAL A 115 -4.21 21.00 5.86
N PRO A 116 -3.54 22.01 5.27
CA PRO A 116 -3.55 23.36 5.80
C PRO A 116 -5.00 23.84 5.97
N ARG A 117 -5.35 24.36 7.15
CA ARG A 117 -6.72 24.78 7.50
C ARG A 117 -7.32 25.82 6.54
N ASP A 118 -6.50 26.52 5.77
CA ASP A 118 -6.94 27.59 4.89
C ASP A 118 -7.76 27.10 3.68
N GLU A 119 -7.58 25.85 3.25
CA GLU A 119 -8.36 25.30 2.13
C GLU A 119 -9.81 24.93 2.50
N LEU A 120 -10.15 24.85 3.79
CA LEU A 120 -11.50 24.50 4.23
C LEU A 120 -12.49 25.67 4.20
N LYS A 121 -12.07 26.88 3.80
CA LYS A 121 -12.93 28.07 3.70
C LYS A 121 -13.57 28.25 2.32
N ARG A 122 -13.85 27.17 1.58
CA ARG A 122 -14.64 27.28 0.34
C ARG A 122 -16.13 27.46 0.70
N LYS A 123 -16.56 28.74 0.66
CA LYS A 123 -17.91 29.33 0.73
C LYS A 123 -19.08 28.34 0.82
N ARG A 124 -19.84 28.38 1.93
CA ARG A 124 -21.25 27.94 1.92
C ARG A 124 -22.03 28.86 0.97
N PRO A 125 -22.89 28.34 0.08
CA PRO A 125 -23.80 29.19 -0.68
C PRO A 125 -24.76 29.88 0.29
N SER A 126 -24.85 31.20 0.18
CA SER A 126 -25.81 32.03 0.91
C SER A 126 -27.22 31.55 0.56
N ALA A 127 -28.00 31.14 1.56
CA ALA A 127 -29.41 30.87 1.39
C ALA A 127 -30.09 32.16 0.89
N ALA A 128 -30.73 32.08 -0.27
CA ALA A 128 -31.62 33.12 -0.75
C ALA A 128 -32.77 33.26 0.25
N GLY A 129 -32.93 34.46 0.81
CA GLY A 129 -34.07 34.82 1.61
C GLY A 129 -35.33 34.79 0.76
N ASN A 130 -36.31 34.02 1.21
CA ASN A 130 -37.68 34.10 0.72
C ASN A 130 -38.34 35.30 1.40
N GLY A 131 -38.72 36.30 0.63
CA GLY A 131 -39.49 37.44 1.08
C GLY A 131 -40.33 37.98 -0.07
N GLU A 132 -41.56 37.49 -0.15
CA GLU A 132 -42.82 38.22 -0.38
C GLU A 132 -43.99 37.24 -0.23
#